data_AF-A0A0P7UAT6-F1
#
_entry.id   AF-A0A0P7UAT6-F1
#
_cell.length_a   1.000
_cell.length_b   1.000
_cell.length_c   1.000
_cell.angle_alpha   90.00
_cell.angle_beta   90.00
_cell.angle_gamma   90.00
#
_symmetry.space_group_name_H-M   'P 1'
#
loop_
_entity.id
_entity.type
_entity.pdbx_description
1 polymer ?
#
loop_
_entity_poly.entity_id
_entity_poly.type
_entity_poly.pdbx_seq_one_letter_code
_entity_poly.pdbx_strand_id
1 'polypeptide(L)' 'VSFVKVYNSSLCQPREMLVDILQEYPEEIEYIFIPSCVVLMRCGGCCNDDMYECVPTETYNITMEVSY' A
#
# COMPACT_ATOMS: atom_id res chain seq x y z
N VAL A 1 -20.95 9.96 -10.67
CA VAL A 1 -19.67 9.48 -11.25
C VAL A 1 -20.01 8.58 -12.44
N SER A 2 -19.35 8.71 -13.60
CA SER A 2 -19.63 7.85 -14.75
C SER A 2 -19.04 6.45 -14.56
N PHE A 3 -19.62 5.44 -15.22
CA PHE A 3 -19.12 4.06 -15.19
C PHE A 3 -17.64 3.99 -15.58
N VAL A 4 -17.25 4.64 -16.69
CA VAL A 4 -15.87 4.68 -17.18
C VAL A 4 -14.92 5.25 -16.13
N LYS A 5 -15.34 6.28 -15.38
CA LYS A 5 -14.52 6.84 -14.31
C LYS A 5 -14.36 5.86 -13.15
N VAL A 6 -15.42 5.18 -12.72
CA VAL A 6 -15.34 4.16 -11.66
C VAL A 6 -14.43 3.02 -12.08
N TYR A 7 -14.63 2.47 -13.28
CA TYR A 7 -13.85 1.36 -13.82
C TYR A 7 -12.36 1.70 -13.90
N ASN A 8 -12.00 2.84 -14.49
CA ASN A 8 -10.59 3.26 -14.55
C ASN A 8 -9.98 3.50 -13.17
N SER A 9 -10.76 4.05 -12.23
CA SER A 9 -10.31 4.26 -10.86
C SER A 9 -10.27 2.97 -10.03
N SER A 10 -10.86 1.84 -10.47
CA SER A 10 -10.82 0.56 -9.76
C SER A 10 -9.75 -0.41 -10.29
N LEU A 11 -9.22 -0.19 -11.50
CA LEU A 11 -8.14 -1.02 -12.06
C LEU A 11 -6.93 -1.11 -11.13
N CYS A 12 -6.25 -2.27 -11.20
CA CYS A 12 -4.98 -2.54 -10.50
C CYS A 12 -3.94 -1.46 -10.81
N GLN A 13 -3.55 -0.70 -9.79
CA GLN A 13 -2.54 0.35 -9.87
C GLN A 13 -1.95 0.65 -8.47
N PRO A 14 -0.78 1.31 -8.38
CA PRO A 14 -0.27 1.81 -7.10
C PRO A 14 -1.24 2.80 -6.46
N ARG A 15 -1.52 2.63 -5.17
CA ARG A 15 -2.42 3.47 -4.37
C ARG A 15 -1.81 3.76 -3.01
N GLU A 16 -2.16 4.92 -2.45
CA GLU A 16 -1.83 5.25 -1.07
C GLU A 16 -2.56 4.30 -0.13
N MET A 17 -1.79 3.64 0.73
CA MET A 17 -2.29 2.73 1.76
C MET A 17 -1.56 3.01 3.06
N LEU A 18 -2.30 3.05 4.17
CA LEU A 18 -1.71 3.07 5.51
C LEU A 18 -1.16 1.67 5.80
N VAL A 19 0.13 1.61 6.06
CA VAL A 19 0.85 0.37 6.40
C VAL A 19 1.41 0.52 7.81
N ASP A 20 1.12 -0.45 8.66
CA ASP A 20 1.64 -0.50 10.02
C ASP A 20 3.15 -0.74 9.98
N ILE A 21 3.91 -0.01 10.78
CA ILE A 21 5.37 -0.16 10.82
C ILE A 21 5.74 -1.57 11.32
N LEU A 22 4.97 -2.14 12.26
CA LEU A 22 5.21 -3.49 12.77
C LEU A 22 4.86 -4.59 11.75
N GLN A 23 4.08 -4.29 10.71
CA GLN A 23 3.87 -5.23 9.61
C GLN A 23 5.12 -5.34 8.73
N GLU A 24 5.86 -4.25 8.57
CA GLU A 24 7.07 -4.20 7.75
C GLU A 24 8.33 -4.60 8.54
N TYR A 25 8.37 -4.29 9.83
CA TYR A 25 9.47 -4.59 10.76
C TYR A 25 8.93 -5.34 12.00
N PRO A 26 8.49 -6.60 11.84
CA PRO A 26 7.89 -7.39 12.92
C PRO A 26 8.86 -7.71 14.07
N GLU A 27 10.16 -7.50 13.90
CA GLU A 27 11.19 -7.65 14.92
C GLU A 27 11.28 -6.48 15.90
N GLU A 28 10.80 -5.28 15.54
CA GLU A 28 10.93 -4.05 16.33
C GLU A 28 9.83 -3.92 17.41
N ILE A 29 9.43 -5.04 18.03
CA ILE A 29 8.31 -5.11 18.99
C ILE A 29 8.56 -4.36 20.30
N GLU A 30 9.82 -3.99 20.59
CA GLU A 30 10.20 -3.26 21.80
C GLU A 30 9.95 -1.75 21.67
N TYR A 31 9.73 -1.24 20.46
CA TYR A 31 9.56 0.18 20.17
C TYR A 31 8.11 0.55 19.88
N ILE A 32 7.74 1.78 20.26
CA ILE A 32 6.44 2.38 19.90
C ILE A 32 6.72 3.50 18.91
N PHE A 33 6.44 3.25 17.63
CA PHE A 33 6.64 4.26 16.60
C PHE A 33 5.53 5.31 16.61
N ILE A 34 5.92 6.58 16.45
CA ILE A 34 5.03 7.73 16.28
C ILE A 34 5.38 8.43 14.96
N PRO A 35 4.52 8.34 13.92
CA PRO A 35 3.27 7.56 13.87
C PRO A 35 3.53 6.04 13.86
N SER A 36 2.54 5.24 14.26
CA SER A 36 2.64 3.76 14.20
C SER A 36 2.40 3.19 12.81
N CYS A 37 1.89 3.99 11.88
CA CYS A 37 1.68 3.63 10.48
C CYS A 37 2.13 4.76 9.56
N VAL A 38 2.52 4.40 8.35
CA VAL A 38 2.98 5.33 7.31
C VAL A 38 2.19 5.11 6.01
N VAL A 39 2.09 6.15 5.18
CA VAL A 39 1.43 6.05 3.88
C VAL A 39 2.45 5.55 2.84
N LEU A 40 2.21 4.36 2.29
CA LEU A 40 3.02 3.78 1.22
C LEU A 40 2.20 3.61 -0.05
N MET A 41 2.89 3.55 -1.20
CA MET A 41 2.27 3.14 -2.45
C MET A 41 2.25 1.61 -2.52
N ARG A 42 1.06 1.01 -2.51
CA ARG A 42 0.86 -0.44 -2.65
C ARG A 42 -0.04 -0.72 -3.84
N CYS A 43 0.21 -1.82 -4.54
CA CYS A 43 -0.67 -2.26 -5.62
C CYS A 43 -2.05 -2.61 -5.04
N GLY A 44 -3.10 -2.04 -5.63
CA GLY A 44 -4.47 -2.32 -5.23
C GLY A 44 -5.47 -2.03 -6.33
N GLY A 45 -6.64 -2.64 -6.23
CA GLY A 45 -7.68 -2.59 -7.26
C GLY A 45 -8.05 -3.97 -7.77
N CYS A 46 -9.00 -4.01 -8.70
CA CYS A 46 -9.42 -5.24 -9.36
C CYS A 46 -8.65 -5.48 -10.65
N CYS A 47 -8.46 -6.76 -10.96
CA CYS A 47 -8.05 -7.23 -12.27
C CYS A 47 -9.29 -7.37 -13.18
N ASN A 48 -9.06 -7.60 -14.47
CA ASN A 48 -10.16 -7.86 -15.42
C ASN A 48 -10.83 -9.23 -15.22
N ASP A 49 -10.15 -10.13 -14.52
CA ASP A 49 -10.61 -11.47 -14.21
C ASP A 49 -10.20 -11.78 -12.76
N ASP A 50 -11.14 -12.33 -12.00
CA ASP A 50 -11.03 -12.60 -10.56
C ASP A 50 -10.01 -13.71 -10.25
N MET A 51 -9.52 -14.43 -11.27
CA MET A 51 -8.42 -15.40 -11.12
C MET A 51 -7.04 -14.74 -11.01
N TYR A 52 -6.91 -13.42 -11.22
CA TYR A 52 -5.65 -12.71 -11.12
C TYR A 52 -5.56 -11.83 -9.87
N GLU A 53 -4.38 -11.81 -9.28
CA GLU A 53 -4.04 -10.92 -8.17
C GLU A 53 -3.29 -9.67 -8.66
N CYS A 54 -3.53 -8.54 -8.01
CA CYS A 54 -2.86 -7.28 -8.31
C CYS A 54 -1.50 -7.23 -7.61
N VAL A 55 -0.42 -7.47 -8.35
CA VAL A 55 0.96 -7.58 -7.83
C VAL A 55 1.88 -6.49 -8.42
N PRO A 56 2.94 -6.06 -7.69
CA PRO A 56 3.86 -5.06 -8.18
C PRO A 56 4.75 -5.61 -9.31
N THR A 57 4.94 -4.81 -10.36
CA THR A 57 5.91 -5.09 -11.43
C THR A 57 7.26 -4.39 -11.19
N GLU A 58 7.26 -3.29 -10.43
CA GLU A 58 8.44 -2.51 -10.06
C GLU A 58 8.24 -1.97 -8.63
N THR A 59 9.33 -1.84 -7.88
CA THR A 59 9.34 -1.28 -6.52
C THR A 59 10.56 -0.39 -6.31
N TYR A 60 10.47 0.52 -5.35
CA TYR A 60 11.57 1.37 -4.93
C TYR A 60 11.49 1.62 -3.43
N ASN A 61 12.64 1.90 -2.82
CA ASN A 61 12.73 2.21 -1.41
C ASN A 61 12.51 3.70 -1.17
N ILE A 62 11.88 4.02 -0.04
CA ILE A 62 11.78 5.38 0.49
C ILE A 62 12.27 5.38 1.93
N THR A 63 12.68 6.56 2.41
CA THR A 63 13.08 6.76 3.80
C THR A 63 12.13 7.78 4.41
N MET A 64 11.57 7.44 5.58
CA MET A 64 10.67 8.30 6.33
C MET A 64 11.25 8.50 7.73
N GLU A 65 11.04 9.70 8.28
CA GLU A 65 11.37 9.98 9.67
C GLU A 65 10.18 9.58 10.55
N VAL A 66 10.46 8.76 11.56
CA VAL A 66 9.49 8.33 12.57
C VAL A 66 10.13 8.52 13.95
N SER A 67 9.34 8.96 14.92
CA SER A 67 9.76 9.04 16.32
C SER A 67 9.54 7.70 17.01
N TYR A 68 10.30 7.44 18.08
CA TYR A 68 10.18 6.27 18.96
C TYR A 68 9.85 6.67 20.40
#